data_AF-A0A1F6TR27-F1
#
_entry.id   AF-A0A1F6TR27-F1
#
_cell.length_a   1.000
_cell.length_b   1.000
_cell.length_c   1.000
_cell.angle_alpha   90.00
_cell.angle_beta   90.00
_cell.angle_gamma   90.00
#
_symmetry.space_group_name_H-M   'P 1'
#
loop_
_entity.id
_entity.type
_entity.pdbx_description
1 polymer ?
#
loop_
_entity_poly.entity_id
_entity_poly.type
_entity_poly.pdbx_seq_one_letter_code
_entity_poly.pdbx_strand_id
1 'polypeptide(L)'
;MIEIIPNWHPIFVHFTVALLSMAALFFLAARFAASDRWRSQWAVVAYWNLWIGTALTAVTVAAGWYAFNTVTHDDPSHAAMLTHRNWAIPTFAAFVALGVWGWRNYRKAQGITTAFLLVTLAGTGLLLSTAWHGAELVYRYGLGVMSLPKAEAGDHAHEASSGHDAGAAATVTPAPKKTAPKGHRDDGHAH
;
A
#
# COMPACT_ATOMS: atom_id res chain seq x y z
N MET A 1 24.15 -14.81 6.52
CA MET A 1 23.56 -13.47 6.76
C MET A 1 22.05 -13.65 6.79
N ILE A 2 21.35 -13.13 7.80
CA ILE A 2 19.87 -13.17 7.81
C ILE A 2 19.42 -12.18 6.73
N GLU A 3 19.01 -12.72 5.59
CA GLU A 3 18.53 -11.96 4.44
C GLU A 3 17.00 -12.05 4.41
N ILE A 4 16.34 -10.93 4.64
CA ILE A 4 14.90 -10.83 4.47
C ILE A 4 14.70 -10.42 3.02
N ILE A 5 14.19 -11.36 2.24
CA ILE A 5 13.96 -11.16 0.82
C ILE A 5 12.92 -10.04 0.66
N PRO A 6 13.20 -8.97 -0.09
CA PRO A 6 14.49 -8.52 -0.63
C PRO A 6 15.10 -7.32 0.10
N ASN A 7 14.46 -6.77 1.13
CA ASN A 7 15.05 -5.74 1.99
C ASN A 7 14.30 -5.60 3.33
N TRP A 8 14.92 -4.89 4.28
CA TRP A 8 14.41 -4.70 5.63
C TRP A 8 13.31 -3.62 5.76
N HIS A 9 13.09 -2.79 4.74
CA HIS A 9 12.18 -1.65 4.82
C HIS A 9 10.75 -2.05 5.19
N PRO A 10 10.10 -3.06 4.55
CA PRO A 10 8.74 -3.47 4.89
C PRO A 10 8.55 -3.81 6.37
N ILE A 11 9.53 -4.43 7.03
CA ILE A 11 9.41 -4.78 8.45
C ILE A 11 9.26 -3.52 9.29
N PHE A 12 10.16 -2.55 9.09
CA PHE A 12 10.13 -1.31 9.86
C PHE A 12 8.90 -0.45 9.54
N VAL A 13 8.39 -0.51 8.30
CA VAL A 13 7.12 0.15 7.92
C VAL A 13 5.97 -0.27 8.81
N HIS A 14 5.82 -1.57 9.13
CA HIS A 14 4.71 -2.04 9.98
C HIS A 14 4.75 -1.38 11.37
N PHE A 15 5.92 -1.31 11.99
CA PHE A 15 6.08 -0.66 13.30
C PHE A 15 5.83 0.85 13.22
N THR A 16 6.37 1.53 12.19
CA THR A 16 6.12 2.95 11.95
C THR A 16 4.62 3.24 11.82
N VAL A 17 3.92 2.53 10.93
CA VAL A 17 2.50 2.77 10.66
C VAL A 17 1.66 2.45 11.89
N ALA A 18 1.91 1.32 12.55
CA ALA A 18 1.15 0.91 13.72
C ALA A 18 1.34 1.89 14.89
N LEU A 19 2.58 2.19 15.31
CA LEU A 19 2.84 3.03 16.47
C LEU A 19 2.31 4.45 16.29
N LEU A 20 2.55 5.06 15.13
CA LEU A 20 2.12 6.44 14.89
C LEU A 20 0.59 6.57 14.73
N SER A 21 -0.07 5.56 14.15
CA SER A 21 -1.53 5.52 14.08
C SER A 21 -2.14 5.30 15.48
N MET A 22 -1.56 4.40 16.27
CA MET A 22 -1.99 4.17 17.65
C MET A 22 -1.76 5.39 18.54
N ALA A 23 -0.67 6.15 18.33
CA ALA A 23 -0.46 7.42 19.02
C ALA A 23 -1.65 8.38 18.82
N ALA A 24 -2.11 8.56 17.57
CA ALA A 24 -3.25 9.40 17.27
C ALA A 24 -4.55 8.91 17.92
N LEU A 25 -4.81 7.60 17.87
CA LEU A 25 -5.97 6.98 18.53
C LEU A 25 -5.94 7.20 20.05
N PHE A 26 -4.77 7.04 20.68
CA PHE A 26 -4.63 7.26 22.12
C PHE A 26 -4.69 8.72 22.51
N PHE A 27 -4.22 9.67 21.68
CA PHE A 27 -4.47 11.09 21.91
C PHE A 27 -5.96 11.42 21.84
N LEU A 28 -6.71 10.80 20.92
CA LEU A 28 -8.15 10.93 20.84
C LEU A 28 -8.85 10.35 22.07
N ALA A 29 -8.47 9.14 22.48
CA ALA A 29 -8.97 8.49 23.69
C ALA A 29 -8.69 9.35 24.94
N ALA A 30 -7.48 9.91 25.05
CA ALA A 30 -7.12 10.82 26.13
C ALA A 30 -7.97 12.10 26.10
N ARG A 31 -8.30 12.65 24.93
CA ARG A 31 -9.13 13.87 24.80
C ARG A 31 -10.55 13.66 25.32
N PHE A 32 -11.13 12.49 25.05
CA PHE A 32 -12.53 12.15 25.38
C PHE A 32 -12.70 11.25 26.62
N ALA A 33 -11.60 10.88 27.30
CA ALA A 33 -11.66 10.08 28.51
C ALA A 33 -12.52 10.77 29.59
N ALA A 34 -13.42 9.98 30.20
CA ALA A 34 -14.38 10.44 31.19
C ALA A 34 -13.75 10.77 32.55
N SER A 35 -12.62 10.16 32.89
CA SER A 35 -11.92 10.39 34.17
C SER A 35 -10.46 10.78 33.97
N ASP A 36 -9.92 11.54 34.91
CA ASP A 36 -8.53 12.00 34.89
C ASP A 36 -7.52 10.84 34.96
N ARG A 37 -7.89 9.75 35.64
CA ARG A 37 -7.11 8.51 35.66
C ARG A 37 -6.95 7.93 34.25
N TRP A 38 -8.03 7.77 33.49
CA TRP A 38 -7.92 7.24 32.12
C TRP A 38 -7.27 8.25 31.18
N ARG A 39 -7.58 9.54 31.32
CA ARG A 39 -6.98 10.63 30.53
C ARG A 39 -5.45 10.60 30.62
N SER A 40 -4.92 10.49 31.84
CA SER A 40 -3.46 10.44 32.08
C SER A 40 -2.82 9.17 31.52
N GLN A 41 -3.42 7.99 31.73
CA GLN A 41 -2.92 6.72 31.18
C GLN A 41 -2.87 6.77 29.64
N TRP A 42 -3.95 7.16 28.98
CA TRP A 42 -4.00 7.27 27.53
C TRP A 42 -2.99 8.29 26.99
N ALA A 43 -2.85 9.45 27.64
CA ALA A 43 -1.87 10.45 27.25
C ALA A 43 -0.43 9.91 27.34
N VAL A 44 -0.09 9.19 28.40
CA VAL A 44 1.24 8.57 28.57
C VAL A 44 1.51 7.59 27.43
N VAL A 45 0.59 6.66 27.15
CA VAL A 45 0.78 5.67 26.07
C VAL A 45 0.85 6.36 24.69
N ALA A 46 0.06 7.41 24.46
CA ALA A 46 0.09 8.18 23.22
C ALA A 46 1.46 8.83 22.97
N TYR A 47 2.06 9.48 23.99
CA TYR A 47 3.38 10.09 23.86
C TYR A 47 4.47 9.06 23.61
N TRP A 48 4.46 7.92 24.30
CA TRP A 48 5.43 6.84 24.07
C TRP A 48 5.31 6.27 22.66
N ASN A 49 4.09 6.03 22.16
CA ASN A 49 3.87 5.57 20.79
C ASN A 49 4.37 6.60 19.77
N LEU A 50 4.10 7.90 20.00
CA LEU A 50 4.59 8.97 19.13
C LEU A 50 6.12 8.99 19.06
N TRP A 51 6.82 8.95 20.21
CA TRP A 51 8.28 9.07 20.23
C TRP A 51 8.98 7.81 19.71
N ILE A 52 8.55 6.63 20.15
CA ILE A 52 9.12 5.37 19.67
C ILE A 52 8.81 5.20 18.18
N GLY A 53 7.58 5.49 17.75
CA GLY A 53 7.19 5.46 16.34
C GLY A 53 8.00 6.43 15.50
N THR A 54 8.24 7.66 15.98
CA THR A 54 9.08 8.65 15.28
C THR A 54 10.54 8.18 15.15
N ALA A 55 11.10 7.62 16.24
CA ALA A 55 12.46 7.09 16.22
C ALA A 55 12.60 5.90 15.25
N LEU A 56 11.65 4.95 15.27
CA LEU A 56 11.62 3.85 14.32
C LEU A 56 11.41 4.31 12.88
N THR A 57 10.66 5.39 12.67
CA THR A 57 10.48 5.97 11.33
C THR A 57 11.80 6.45 10.73
N ALA A 58 12.75 6.94 11.52
CA ALA A 58 14.09 7.24 11.01
C ALA A 58 14.79 5.99 10.48
N VAL A 59 14.64 4.85 11.16
CA VAL A 59 15.16 3.54 10.71
C VAL A 59 14.42 3.08 9.45
N THR A 60 13.10 3.21 9.41
CA THR A 60 12.26 2.91 8.24
C THR A 60 12.70 3.70 7.01
N VAL A 61 12.94 5.01 7.16
CA VAL A 61 13.39 5.89 6.07
C VAL A 61 14.80 5.52 5.62
N ALA A 62 15.72 5.22 6.54
CA ALA A 62 17.07 4.77 6.17
C ALA A 62 17.04 3.44 5.39
N ALA A 63 16.27 2.46 5.86
CA ALA A 63 16.06 1.20 5.15
C ALA A 63 15.39 1.40 3.79
N GLY A 64 14.41 2.30 3.71
CA GLY A 64 13.73 2.66 2.46
C GLY A 64 14.64 3.35 1.47
N TRP A 65 15.54 4.22 1.94
CA TRP A 65 16.55 4.87 1.11
C TRP A 65 17.54 3.84 0.55
N TYR A 66 17.99 2.89 1.38
CA TYR A 66 18.81 1.78 0.90
C TYR A 66 18.06 0.98 -0.18
N ALA A 67 16.81 0.58 0.08
CA ALA A 67 15.99 -0.16 -0.89
C ALA A 67 15.80 0.61 -2.20
N PHE A 68 15.54 1.92 -2.13
CA PHE A 68 15.39 2.79 -3.29
C PHE A 68 16.60 2.75 -4.24
N ASN A 69 17.81 2.58 -3.71
CA ASN A 69 19.05 2.58 -4.47
C ASN A 69 19.55 1.17 -4.87
N THR A 70 18.89 0.11 -4.43
CA THR A 70 19.42 -1.27 -4.54
C THR A 70 18.44 -2.29 -5.10
N VAL A 71 17.14 -2.10 -4.91
CA VAL A 71 16.12 -3.01 -5.47
C VAL A 71 16.05 -2.82 -6.97
N THR A 72 16.12 -3.90 -7.74
CA THR A 72 15.93 -3.88 -9.20
C THR A 72 14.50 -3.50 -9.55
N HIS A 73 14.32 -2.62 -10.54
CA HIS A 73 13.00 -2.13 -10.95
C HIS A 73 13.02 -1.62 -12.39
N ASP A 74 11.85 -1.57 -13.04
CA ASP A 74 11.63 -0.98 -14.36
C ASP A 74 11.20 0.50 -14.27
N ASP A 75 11.03 1.18 -15.41
CA ASP A 75 10.68 2.60 -15.44
C ASP A 75 9.33 2.92 -14.75
N PRO A 76 8.23 2.16 -15.00
CA PRO A 76 6.97 2.37 -14.27
C PRO A 76 7.12 2.22 -12.75
N SER A 77 7.86 1.20 -12.30
CA SER A 77 8.13 0.96 -10.89
C SER A 77 8.99 2.08 -10.29
N HIS A 78 9.98 2.60 -11.03
CA HIS A 78 10.78 3.74 -10.60
C HIS A 78 9.91 4.99 -10.34
N ALA A 79 9.00 5.30 -11.26
CA ALA A 79 8.08 6.44 -11.11
C ALA A 79 7.16 6.29 -9.88
N ALA A 80 6.69 5.07 -9.62
CA ALA A 80 5.92 4.77 -8.42
C ALA A 80 6.77 4.93 -7.16
N MET A 81 8.03 4.45 -7.16
CA MET A 81 8.97 4.62 -6.05
C MET A 81 9.24 6.09 -5.74
N LEU A 82 9.41 6.93 -6.77
CA LEU A 82 9.56 8.38 -6.62
C LEU A 82 8.32 8.99 -5.97
N THR A 83 7.12 8.56 -6.38
CA THR A 83 5.86 9.01 -5.78
C THR A 83 5.83 8.66 -4.29
N HIS A 84 6.04 7.40 -3.93
CA HIS A 84 6.08 6.98 -2.53
C HIS A 84 7.12 7.75 -1.71
N ARG A 85 8.34 7.93 -2.23
CA ARG A 85 9.41 8.70 -1.57
C ARG A 85 9.00 10.15 -1.33
N ASN A 86 8.37 10.80 -2.32
CA ASN A 86 7.94 12.19 -2.22
C ASN A 86 6.83 12.38 -1.17
N TRP A 87 6.05 11.34 -0.85
CA TRP A 87 5.14 11.34 0.30
C TRP A 87 5.85 11.01 1.61
N ALA A 88 6.81 10.08 1.59
CA ALA A 88 7.51 9.60 2.77
C ALA A 88 8.38 10.67 3.45
N ILE A 89 9.13 11.48 2.68
CA ILE A 89 10.04 12.48 3.25
C ILE A 89 9.29 13.59 4.01
N PRO A 90 8.25 14.24 3.46
CA PRO A 90 7.44 15.20 4.20
C PRO A 90 6.72 14.57 5.40
N THR A 91 6.22 13.34 5.26
CA THR A 91 5.58 12.61 6.37
C THR A 91 6.56 12.40 7.53
N PHE A 92 7.78 11.95 7.24
CA PHE A 92 8.82 11.79 8.27
C PHE A 92 9.13 13.13 8.96
N ALA A 93 9.33 14.20 8.18
CA ALA A 93 9.58 15.53 8.74
C ALA A 93 8.42 16.01 9.64
N ALA A 94 7.17 15.77 9.23
CA ALA A 94 5.99 16.10 10.02
C ALA A 94 5.95 15.34 11.35
N PHE A 95 6.27 14.04 11.36
CA PHE A 95 6.31 13.26 12.60
C PHE A 95 7.49 13.61 13.51
N VAL A 96 8.64 14.01 12.95
CA VAL A 96 9.73 14.59 13.75
C VAL A 96 9.26 15.88 14.44
N ALA A 97 8.60 16.78 13.70
CA ALA A 97 8.06 18.01 14.26
C ALA A 97 6.99 17.74 15.35
N LEU A 98 6.07 16.80 15.10
CA LEU A 98 5.08 16.36 16.08
C LEU A 98 5.72 15.72 17.30
N GLY A 99 6.75 14.89 17.14
CA GLY A 99 7.50 14.27 18.23
C GLY A 99 8.15 15.32 19.14
N VAL A 100 8.79 16.34 18.54
CA VAL A 100 9.38 17.48 19.26
C VAL A 100 8.29 18.32 19.94
N TRP A 101 7.17 18.61 19.27
CA TRP A 101 6.07 19.33 19.89
C TRP A 101 5.48 18.54 21.06
N GLY A 102 5.24 17.23 20.89
CA GLY A 102 4.75 16.35 21.94
C GLY A 102 5.69 16.29 23.15
N TRP A 103 7.01 16.21 22.90
CA TRP A 103 8.03 16.32 23.95
C TRP A 103 7.93 17.62 24.75
N ARG A 104 7.76 18.76 24.06
CA ARG A 104 7.60 20.07 24.69
C ARG A 104 6.32 20.16 25.51
N ASN A 105 5.19 19.65 24.99
CA ASN A 105 3.92 19.62 25.71
C ASN A 105 4.08 18.78 27.00
N TYR A 106 4.67 17.60 26.90
CA TYR A 106 4.91 16.71 28.04
C TYR A 106 5.82 17.37 29.11
N ARG A 107 6.95 17.93 28.70
CA ARG A 107 7.90 18.61 29.61
C ARG A 107 7.30 19.82 30.34
N LYS A 108 6.38 20.53 29.69
CA LYS A 108 5.71 21.71 30.26
C LYS A 108 4.40 21.37 30.98
N ALA A 109 4.08 20.08 31.13
CA ALA A 109 2.79 19.60 31.64
C ALA A 109 1.58 20.25 30.93
N GLN A 110 1.74 20.58 29.64
CA GLN A 110 0.64 21.09 28.83
C GLN A 110 -0.28 19.92 28.46
N GLY A 111 -1.58 20.13 28.64
CA GLY A 111 -2.59 19.21 28.16
C GLY A 111 -2.57 19.08 26.63
N ILE A 112 -3.30 18.07 26.12
CA ILE A 112 -3.47 17.85 24.69
C ILE A 112 -4.35 18.97 24.12
N THR A 113 -3.73 19.94 23.46
CA THR A 113 -4.45 21.06 22.84
C THR A 113 -5.19 20.58 21.59
N THR A 114 -6.30 21.26 21.24
CA THR A 114 -7.05 20.98 20.01
C THR A 114 -6.15 21.12 18.77
N ALA A 115 -5.27 22.13 18.74
CA ALA A 115 -4.35 22.32 17.63
C ALA A 115 -3.37 21.14 17.47
N PHE A 116 -2.76 20.67 18.57
CA PHE A 116 -1.87 19.50 18.53
C PHE A 116 -2.60 18.25 18.04
N LEU A 117 -3.83 18.02 18.53
CA LEU A 117 -4.64 16.89 18.11
C LEU A 117 -5.00 16.94 16.63
N LEU A 118 -5.45 18.09 16.11
CA LEU A 118 -5.78 18.25 14.69
C LEU A 118 -4.56 18.04 13.78
N VAL A 119 -3.41 18.58 14.16
CA VAL A 119 -2.16 18.38 13.39
C VAL A 119 -1.70 16.91 13.46
N THR A 120 -1.89 16.24 14.60
CA THR A 120 -1.60 14.80 14.73
C THR A 120 -2.50 13.98 13.80
N LEU A 121 -3.79 14.28 13.75
CA LEU A 121 -4.74 13.59 12.84
C LEU A 121 -4.41 13.86 11.36
N ALA A 122 -4.06 15.09 11.00
CA ALA A 122 -3.59 15.41 9.66
C ALA A 122 -2.29 14.65 9.30
N GLY A 123 -1.36 14.56 10.26
CA GLY A 123 -0.14 13.75 10.15
C GLY A 123 -0.45 12.26 9.95
N THR A 124 -1.44 11.71 10.65
CA THR A 124 -1.93 10.35 10.42
C THR A 124 -2.50 10.18 9.01
N GLY A 125 -3.23 11.17 8.48
CA GLY A 125 -3.66 11.18 7.09
C GLY A 125 -2.48 11.06 6.11
N LEU A 126 -1.42 11.87 6.31
CA LEU A 126 -0.19 11.78 5.51
C LEU A 126 0.50 10.42 5.62
N LEU A 127 0.55 9.85 6.82
CA LEU A 127 1.11 8.52 7.09
C LEU A 127 0.36 7.43 6.31
N LEU A 128 -0.97 7.45 6.38
CA LEU A 128 -1.80 6.45 5.70
C LEU A 128 -1.73 6.59 4.17
N SER A 129 -1.68 7.82 3.64
CA SER A 129 -1.43 8.05 2.20
C SER A 129 -0.05 7.55 1.77
N THR A 130 0.98 7.76 2.60
CA THR A 130 2.33 7.23 2.35
C THR A 130 2.33 5.70 2.33
N ALA A 131 1.64 5.09 3.30
CA ALA A 131 1.48 3.64 3.39
C ALA A 131 0.70 3.07 2.19
N TRP A 132 -0.33 3.79 1.70
CA TRP A 132 -1.06 3.42 0.49
C TRP A 132 -0.14 3.34 -0.73
N HIS A 133 0.65 4.40 -0.98
CA HIS A 133 1.62 4.38 -2.07
C HIS A 133 2.67 3.28 -1.89
N GLY A 134 3.11 3.01 -0.65
CA GLY A 134 4.01 1.89 -0.36
C GLY A 134 3.38 0.52 -0.66
N ALA A 135 2.10 0.36 -0.34
CA ALA A 135 1.34 -0.85 -0.68
C ALA A 135 1.20 -1.01 -2.20
N GLU A 136 0.99 0.07 -2.95
CA GLU A 136 0.99 0.00 -4.42
C GLU A 136 2.32 -0.48 -4.99
N LEU A 137 3.46 -0.05 -4.45
CA LEU A 137 4.77 -0.57 -4.87
C LEU A 137 4.79 -2.09 -4.82
N VAL A 138 4.34 -2.65 -3.71
CA VAL A 138 4.37 -4.10 -3.47
C VAL A 138 3.31 -4.83 -4.30
N TYR A 139 2.04 -4.43 -4.18
CA TYR A 139 0.92 -5.21 -4.70
C TYR A 139 0.59 -4.93 -6.16
N ARG A 140 0.90 -3.72 -6.66
CA ARG A 140 0.62 -3.33 -8.05
C ARG A 140 1.84 -3.45 -8.95
N TYR A 141 3.02 -3.10 -8.43
CA TYR A 141 4.27 -3.13 -9.20
C TYR A 141 5.15 -4.35 -8.89
N GLY A 142 4.79 -5.18 -7.90
CA GLY A 142 5.58 -6.37 -7.55
C GLY A 142 6.96 -6.02 -6.97
N LEU A 143 7.16 -4.78 -6.49
CA LEU A 143 8.41 -4.37 -5.87
C LEU A 143 8.56 -5.07 -4.53
N GLY A 144 9.72 -5.68 -4.33
CA GLY A 144 10.01 -6.24 -3.04
C GLY A 144 9.39 -7.62 -2.79
N VAL A 145 8.96 -8.33 -3.84
CA VAL A 145 8.40 -9.68 -3.76
C VAL A 145 9.00 -10.59 -4.82
N MET A 146 9.02 -11.90 -4.54
CA MET A 146 9.41 -12.89 -5.54
C MET A 146 8.22 -13.16 -6.46
N SER A 147 8.49 -13.34 -7.75
CA SER A 147 7.49 -13.84 -8.69
C SER A 147 7.01 -15.22 -8.25
N LEU A 148 5.71 -15.48 -8.37
CA LEU A 148 5.18 -16.82 -8.20
C LEU A 148 5.84 -17.76 -9.23
N PRO A 149 6.06 -19.04 -8.89
CA PRO A 149 6.44 -20.04 -9.88
C PRO A 149 5.48 -19.96 -11.06
N LYS A 150 6.01 -20.06 -12.29
CA LYS A 150 5.14 -20.20 -13.46
C LYS A 150 4.22 -21.39 -13.20
N ALA A 151 2.92 -21.19 -13.35
CA ALA A 151 2.02 -22.33 -13.39
C ALA A 151 2.51 -23.22 -14.54
N GLU A 152 3.00 -24.41 -14.21
CA GLU A 152 3.17 -25.46 -15.20
C GLU A 152 1.81 -25.57 -15.89
N ALA A 153 1.78 -25.36 -17.20
CA ALA A 153 0.60 -25.66 -18.01
C ALA A 153 0.44 -27.18 -18.04
N GLY A 154 0.11 -27.76 -16.88
CA GLY A 154 -0.38 -29.11 -16.77
C GLY A 154 -1.66 -29.16 -17.57
N ASP A 155 -1.72 -30.12 -18.48
CA ASP A 155 -2.79 -30.48 -19.38
C ASP A 155 -4.07 -30.89 -18.64
N HIS A 156 -4.57 -30.02 -17.76
CA HIS A 156 -5.87 -30.13 -17.13
C HIS A 156 -6.84 -29.38 -18.03
N ALA A 157 -7.02 -29.92 -19.23
CA ALA A 157 -8.24 -29.68 -19.99
C ALA A 157 -9.41 -30.02 -19.07
N HIS A 158 -10.12 -28.99 -18.60
CA HIS A 158 -11.48 -29.19 -18.13
C HIS A 158 -12.27 -29.64 -19.36
N GLU A 159 -12.41 -30.96 -19.54
CA GLU A 159 -13.38 -31.52 -20.46
C GLU A 159 -14.74 -30.90 -20.10
N ALA A 160 -15.21 -29.99 -20.95
CA ALA A 160 -16.60 -29.63 -20.98
C ALA A 160 -17.36 -30.90 -21.38
N SER A 161 -17.98 -31.56 -20.41
CA SER A 161 -18.89 -32.67 -20.65
C SER A 161 -20.03 -32.17 -21.55
N SER A 162 -19.93 -32.45 -22.85
CA SER A 162 -21.03 -32.34 -23.79
C SER A 162 -21.76 -33.67 -23.82
N GLY A 163 -23.05 -33.67 -23.48
CA GLY A 163 -23.91 -34.84 -23.68
C GLY A 163 -25.27 -34.82 -22.97
N HIS A 164 -26.28 -34.29 -23.68
CA HIS A 164 -27.70 -34.71 -23.75
C HIS A 164 -28.59 -34.58 -22.48
N ASP A 165 -29.88 -34.24 -22.50
CA ASP A 165 -30.86 -33.84 -23.54
C ASP A 165 -32.16 -33.33 -22.87
N ALA A 166 -33.10 -32.81 -23.70
CA ALA A 166 -34.52 -32.45 -23.47
C ALA A 166 -34.82 -30.97 -23.14
N GLY A 167 -35.70 -30.22 -23.82
CA GLY A 167 -36.60 -30.46 -24.96
C GLY A 167 -37.73 -29.41 -24.96
N ALA A 168 -38.14 -28.94 -26.16
CA ALA A 168 -39.33 -28.11 -26.51
C ALA A 168 -39.34 -26.60 -26.12
N ALA A 169 -39.77 -25.61 -26.92
CA ALA A 169 -40.49 -25.55 -28.20
C ALA A 169 -40.25 -24.20 -28.95
N ALA A 170 -40.52 -24.23 -30.27
CA ALA A 170 -40.67 -23.19 -31.32
C ALA A 170 -40.77 -21.68 -30.92
N THR A 171 -40.30 -20.70 -31.73
CA THR A 171 -40.95 -20.26 -33.00
C THR A 171 -40.08 -19.25 -33.81
N VAL A 172 -39.78 -19.61 -35.07
CA VAL A 172 -39.72 -18.82 -36.35
C VAL A 172 -38.74 -17.63 -36.57
N THR A 173 -37.95 -17.81 -37.65
CA THR A 173 -36.90 -17.01 -38.37
C THR A 173 -37.49 -15.91 -39.30
N PRO A 174 -36.79 -15.11 -40.17
CA PRO A 174 -35.42 -15.28 -40.75
C PRO A 174 -34.52 -14.03 -40.99
N ALA A 175 -33.28 -14.36 -41.37
CA ALA A 175 -32.13 -13.52 -41.74
C ALA A 175 -32.22 -12.88 -43.16
N PRO A 176 -31.28 -11.97 -43.52
CA PRO A 176 -30.94 -11.69 -44.92
C PRO A 176 -29.66 -12.41 -45.38
N LYS A 177 -29.63 -12.61 -46.70
CA LYS A 177 -28.79 -13.49 -47.52
C LYS A 177 -27.32 -13.06 -47.71
N LYS A 178 -26.52 -14.10 -47.96
CA LYS A 178 -25.18 -14.15 -48.55
C LYS A 178 -25.04 -13.33 -49.85
N THR A 179 -23.87 -12.75 -50.06
CA THR A 179 -23.20 -12.72 -51.37
C THR A 179 -21.68 -12.81 -51.18
N ALA A 180 -21.09 -13.86 -51.73
CA ALA A 180 -19.69 -13.93 -52.12
C ALA A 180 -19.65 -14.18 -53.63
N PRO A 181 -18.63 -13.69 -54.34
CA PRO A 181 -18.13 -14.40 -55.50
C PRO A 181 -16.68 -14.86 -55.30
N LYS A 182 -16.40 -16.00 -55.91
CA LYS A 182 -15.11 -16.69 -55.99
C LYS A 182 -14.18 -16.03 -57.02
N GLY A 183 -12.87 -16.17 -56.76
CA GLY A 183 -11.90 -16.66 -57.75
C GLY A 183 -10.98 -15.63 -58.41
N HIS A 184 -9.66 -15.73 -58.19
CA HIS A 184 -8.72 -16.33 -59.14
C HIS A 184 -7.31 -16.46 -58.51
N ARG A 185 -6.62 -17.58 -58.78
CA ARG A 185 -5.15 -17.71 -58.80
C ARG A 185 -4.62 -16.77 -59.91
N ASP A 186 -3.41 -16.23 -59.91
CA ASP A 186 -2.10 -16.88 -59.84
C ASP A 186 -0.99 -15.78 -59.93
N ASP A 187 0.28 -16.17 -59.79
CA ASP A 187 1.51 -15.46 -60.22
C ASP A 187 1.99 -14.31 -59.29
N GLY A 188 3.16 -14.34 -58.65
CA GLY A 188 4.47 -14.69 -59.18
C GLY A 188 5.18 -13.41 -59.66
N HIS A 189 6.15 -12.91 -58.90
CA HIS A 189 7.46 -12.37 -59.35
C HIS A 189 8.11 -11.48 -58.28
N ALA A 190 9.24 -11.97 -57.78
CA ALA A 190 10.32 -11.16 -57.25
C ALA A 190 11.09 -10.54 -58.41
N HIS A 191 11.47 -9.26 -58.27
CA HIS A 191 12.80 -8.69 -58.50
C HIS A 191 12.81 -7.23 -58.04
#